data_AF-A0AA96FDM1-F1
#
_entry.id   AF-A0AA96FDM1-F1
#
_cell.length_a   1.000
_cell.length_b   1.000
_cell.length_c   1.000
_cell.angle_alpha   90.00
_cell.angle_beta   90.00
_cell.angle_gamma   90.00
#
_symmetry.space_group_name_H-M   'P 1'
#
loop_
_entity.id
_entity.type
_entity.pdbx_description
1 polymer ?
#
loop_
_entity_poly.entity_id
_entity_poly.type
_entity_poly.pdbx_seq_one_letter_code
_entity_poly.pdbx_strand_id
1 'polypeptide(L)' 'MAMTLRTDPTQDAAIERLAERWHVSKTEAILRAVLEADSQRRLEDDAMEAYARVSVRYRDALDRLGSV' A
#
# COMPACT_ATOMS: atom_id res chain seq x y z
N MET A 1 -15.45 20.32 -7.06
CA MET A 1 -16.31 19.69 -6.03
C MET A 1 -15.59 19.75 -4.70
N ALA A 2 -16.23 20.24 -3.64
CA ALA A 2 -15.64 20.22 -2.30
C ALA A 2 -15.83 18.81 -1.70
N MET A 3 -14.73 18.12 -1.46
CA MET A 3 -14.75 16.81 -0.82
C MET A 3 -14.61 17.04 0.69
N THR A 4 -15.70 16.93 1.44
CA THR A 4 -15.69 17.21 2.88
C THR A 4 -15.45 15.90 3.64
N LEU A 5 -14.21 15.68 4.08
CA LEU A 5 -13.87 14.59 4.99
C LEU A 5 -14.25 15.00 6.41
N ARG A 6 -14.95 14.13 7.15
CA ARG A 6 -15.12 14.32 8.60
C ARG A 6 -13.90 13.72 9.30
N THR A 7 -13.10 14.57 9.91
CA THR A 7 -11.93 14.17 10.71
C THR A 7 -12.16 14.46 12.18
N ASP A 8 -11.64 13.60 13.04
CA ASP A 8 -11.46 13.94 14.45
C ASP A 8 -10.17 14.76 14.66
N PRO A 9 -9.98 15.42 15.82
CA PRO A 9 -8.82 16.27 16.06
C PRO A 9 -7.46 15.56 15.92
N THR A 10 -7.39 14.27 16.24
CA THR A 10 -6.16 13.47 16.12
C THR A 10 -5.80 13.20 14.66
N GLN A 11 -6.82 12.94 13.84
CA GLN A 11 -6.66 12.76 12.39
C GLN A 11 -6.22 14.06 11.73
N ASP A 12 -6.84 15.19 12.08
CA ASP A 12 -6.46 16.49 11.51
C ASP A 12 -5.01 16.86 11.85
N ALA A 13 -4.59 16.63 13.10
CA ALA A 13 -3.19 16.83 13.50
C ALA A 13 -2.23 15.90 12.74
N ALA A 14 -2.63 14.66 12.44
CA ALA A 14 -1.81 13.75 11.64
C ALA A 14 -1.68 14.22 10.18
N ILE A 15 -2.77 14.71 9.59
CA ILE A 15 -2.81 15.27 8.24
C ILE A 15 -1.95 16.53 8.16
N GLU A 16 -2.03 17.42 9.15
CA GLU A 16 -1.20 18.64 9.25
C GLU A 16 0.28 18.29 9.21
N ARG A 17 0.72 17.36 10.08
CA ARG A 17 2.13 16.89 10.08
C ARG A 17 2.55 16.28 8.75
N LEU A 18 1.64 15.60 8.06
CA LEU A 18 1.91 14.99 6.75
C LEU A 18 2.11 16.08 5.68
N ALA A 19 1.20 17.06 5.66
CA ALA A 19 1.20 18.18 4.75
C ALA A 19 2.45 19.05 4.92
N GLU A 20 2.86 19.33 6.17
CA GLU A 20 4.10 20.03 6.49
C GLU A 20 5.32 19.28 5.97
N ARG A 21 5.45 17.98 6.26
CA ARG A 21 6.60 17.17 5.81
C ARG A 21 6.72 17.09 4.29
N TRP A 22 5.60 17.11 3.58
CA TRP A 22 5.57 17.01 2.13
C TRP A 22 5.49 18.36 1.42
N HIS A 23 5.42 19.46 2.17
CA HIS A 23 5.26 20.82 1.66
C HIS A 23 4.09 20.97 0.68
N VAL A 24 2.94 20.39 1.01
CA VAL A 24 1.72 20.44 0.19
C VAL A 24 0.50 20.80 1.04
N SER A 25 -0.65 21.01 0.40
CA SER A 25 -1.90 21.22 1.12
C SER A 25 -2.36 19.94 1.85
N LYS A 26 -3.18 20.08 2.90
CA LYS A 26 -3.81 18.95 3.61
C LYS A 26 -4.52 17.99 2.65
N THR A 27 -5.29 18.52 1.70
CA THR A 27 -6.01 17.72 0.71
C THR A 27 -5.07 16.92 -0.18
N GLU A 28 -4.00 17.55 -0.67
CA GLU A 28 -2.99 16.88 -1.48
C GLU A 28 -2.23 15.81 -0.68
N ALA A 29 -1.92 16.08 0.59
CA ALA A 29 -1.32 15.10 1.47
C ALA A 29 -2.23 13.88 1.68
N ILE A 30 -3.53 14.08 1.85
CA ILE A 30 -4.50 12.97 1.94
C ILE A 30 -4.50 12.15 0.65
N LEU A 31 -4.62 12.79 -0.51
CA LEU A 31 -4.65 12.09 -1.81
C LEU A 31 -3.38 11.28 -2.04
N ARG A 32 -2.21 11.87 -1.77
CA ARG A 32 -0.92 11.19 -1.90
C ARG A 32 -0.80 9.99 -0.96
N ALA A 33 -1.21 10.13 0.30
CA ALA A 33 -1.18 9.04 1.25
C ALA A 33 -2.11 7.87 0.84
N VAL A 34 -3.29 8.19 0.28
CA VAL A 34 -4.21 7.17 -0.25
C VAL A 34 -3.59 6.43 -1.43
N LEU A 35 -2.98 7.14 -2.38
CA LEU A 35 -2.31 6.52 -3.52
C LEU A 35 -1.11 5.65 -3.10
N GLU A 36 -0.34 6.12 -2.12
CA GLU A 36 0.78 5.34 -1.57
C GLU A 36 0.28 4.05 -0.92
N ALA A 37 -0.76 4.12 -0.09
CA ALA A 37 -1.36 2.96 0.56
C ALA A 37 -2.01 1.97 -0.43
N ASP A 38 -2.63 2.47 -1.51
CA ASP A 38 -3.17 1.63 -2.58
C ASP A 38 -2.05 0.90 -3.34
N SER A 39 -0.98 1.63 -3.69
CA SER A 39 0.15 1.06 -4.43
C SER A 39 0.88 -0.03 -3.66
N GLN A 40 1.05 0.13 -2.34
CA GLN A 40 1.69 -0.87 -1.48
C GLN A 40 0.89 -2.18 -1.43
N ARG A 41 -0.43 -2.10 -1.33
CA ARG A 41 -1.31 -3.28 -1.32
C ARG A 41 -1.28 -4.04 -2.64
N ARG A 42 -1.26 -3.32 -3.77
CA ARG A 42 -1.19 -3.95 -5.10
C ARG A 42 0.12 -4.72 -5.31
N LEU A 43 1.24 -4.20 -4.82
CA LEU A 43 2.52 -4.91 -4.91
C LEU A 43 2.53 -6.22 -4.11
N GLU A 44 1.94 -6.22 -2.91
CA GLU A 44 1.81 -7.45 -2.11
C GLU A 44 0.90 -8.48 -2.77
N ASP A 45 -0.27 -8.04 -3.27
CA ASP A 45 -1.22 -8.91 -3.97
C ASP A 45 -0.62 -9.48 -5.26
N ASP A 46 0.04 -8.64 -6.07
CA ASP A 46 0.69 -9.05 -7.33
C ASP A 46 1.86 -10.01 -7.06
N ALA A 47 2.63 -9.78 -5.99
CA ALA A 47 3.72 -10.66 -5.59
C ALA A 47 3.20 -12.01 -5.11
N MET A 48 2.13 -12.03 -4.32
CA MET A 48 1.50 -13.27 -3.84
C MET A 48 0.89 -14.06 -5.01
N GLU A 49 0.25 -13.37 -5.96
CA GLU A 49 -0.30 -14.00 -7.16
C GLU A 49 0.81 -14.56 -8.07
N ALA A 50 1.90 -13.81 -8.25
CA ALA A 50 3.07 -14.28 -9.00
C ALA A 50 3.72 -15.49 -8.32
N TYR A 51 3.86 -15.46 -6.99
CA TYR A 51 4.34 -16.58 -6.20
C TYR A 51 3.43 -17.80 -6.33
N ALA A 52 2.10 -17.63 -6.25
CA ALA A 52 1.14 -18.71 -6.42
C ALA A 52 1.26 -19.37 -7.81
N ARG A 53 1.40 -18.57 -8.87
CA ARG A 53 1.60 -19.09 -10.25
C ARG A 53 2.89 -19.87 -10.40
N VAL A 54 4.01 -19.33 -9.89
CA VAL A 54 5.33 -19.94 -10.01
C VAL A 54 5.44 -21.20 -9.14
N SER A 55 4.91 -21.17 -7.91
CA SER A 55 4.92 -22.32 -6.99
C SER A 55 4.09 -23.48 -7.51
N VAL A 56 2.98 -23.24 -8.22
CA VAL A 56 2.23 -24.30 -8.91
C VAL A 56 3.03 -24.86 -10.08
N ARG A 57 3.64 -24.01 -10.91
CA ARG A 57 4.38 -24.43 -12.11
C ARG A 57 5.65 -25.21 -11.78
N TYR A 58 6.34 -24.86 -10.69
CA TYR A 58 7.62 -25.45 -10.31
C TYR A 58 7.53 -26.29 -9.04
N ARG A 59 6.32 -26.71 -8.64
CA ARG A 59 6.07 -27.50 -7.42
C ARG A 59 7.01 -28.70 -7.32
N ASP A 60 7.08 -29.51 -8.36
CA ASP A 60 7.93 -30.72 -8.38
C ASP A 60 9.43 -30.42 -8.29
N ALA A 61 9.88 -29.23 -8.71
CA ALA A 61 11.27 -28.81 -8.58
C ALA A 61 11.55 -28.25 -7.18
N LEU A 62 10.60 -27.49 -6.62
CA LEU A 62 10.65 -26.95 -5.26
C LEU A 62 10.59 -28.07 -4.21
N ASP A 63 9.75 -29.08 -4.41
CA ASP A 63 9.65 -30.25 -3.53
C ASP A 63 10.96 -31.05 -3.49
N ARG A 64 11.69 -31.12 -4.60
CA ARG A 64 13.04 -31.72 -4.65
C ARG A 64 14.08 -30.85 -3.94
N LEU A 65 13.95 -29.53 -4.00
CA LEU A 65 14.87 -28.58 -3.36
C LEU A 65 14.71 -28.56 -1.83
N GLY A 66 13.49 -28.76 -1.31
CA GLY A 66 13.20 -28.87 0.13
C GLY A 66 13.41 -30.26 0.72
N SER A 67 13.76 -31.26 -0.10
CA SER A 67 13.94 -32.66 0.29
C SER A 67 15.39 -33.02 0.65
N VAL A 68 16.21 -32.06 1.11
CA VAL A 68 17.60 -32.29 1.56
C VAL A 68 17.77 -31.81 2.99
#